data_AF-A0A2P5MSB0-F1
#
_entry.id   AF-A0A2P5MSB0-F1
#
_cell.length_a   1.000
_cell.length_b   1.000
_cell.length_c   1.000
_cell.angle_alpha   90.00
_cell.angle_beta   90.00
_cell.angle_gamma   90.00
#
_symmetry.space_group_name_H-M   'P 1'
#
loop_
_entity.id
_entity.type
_entity.pdbx_description
1 polymer ?
#
loop_
_entity_poly.entity_id
_entity_poly.type
_entity_poly.pdbx_seq_one_letter_code
_entity_poly.pdbx_strand_id
1 'polypeptide(L)' 'MTLKKRGLGRGLDALLGDLSNPEKPQGSIQVLPIEFLQRGKYQPRQDMDPAKLQELADSIKAQGVIQPVV' A
#
# COMPACT_ATOMS: atom_id res chain seq x y z
N MET A 1 -46.60 -33.21 -18.79
CA MET A 1 -46.44 -32.20 -19.87
C MET A 1 -45.68 -31.01 -19.30
N THR A 2 -44.76 -30.48 -20.09
CA THR A 2 -43.76 -29.44 -19.79
C THR A 2 -44.36 -28.07 -19.45
N LEU A 3 -43.64 -27.24 -18.69
CA LEU A 3 -43.33 -25.84 -19.04
C LEU A 3 -42.18 -25.29 -18.19
N LYS A 4 -41.16 -24.79 -18.90
CA LYS A 4 -39.89 -24.22 -18.44
C LYS A 4 -40.09 -22.74 -18.08
N LYS A 5 -39.53 -22.25 -16.97
CA LYS A 5 -39.11 -20.83 -16.86
C LYS A 5 -37.71 -20.73 -16.26
N ARG A 6 -36.89 -20.01 -17.02
CA ARG A 6 -35.44 -19.85 -16.96
C ARG A 6 -35.16 -18.59 -16.13
N GLY A 7 -34.64 -18.74 -14.91
CA GLY A 7 -34.36 -17.61 -14.01
C GLY A 7 -32.86 -17.27 -13.95
N LEU A 8 -32.50 -16.14 -14.56
CA LEU A 8 -31.43 -15.16 -14.23
C LEU A 8 -30.06 -15.58 -13.62
N GLY A 9 -29.62 -16.83 -13.69
CA GLY A 9 -28.37 -17.26 -13.04
C GLY A 9 -27.09 -17.20 -13.87
N ARG A 10 -27.07 -16.50 -15.03
CA ARG A 10 -25.89 -16.55 -15.94
C ARG A 10 -25.44 -15.21 -16.54
N GLY A 11 -26.18 -14.13 -16.27
CA GLY A 11 -25.86 -12.79 -16.79
C GLY A 11 -25.36 -11.80 -15.74
N LEU A 12 -25.65 -12.05 -14.46
CA LEU A 12 -25.19 -11.19 -13.37
C LEU A 12 -23.70 -11.40 -13.08
N ASP A 13 -23.19 -12.64 -13.11
CA ASP A 13 -21.75 -12.93 -12.99
C ASP A 13 -20.90 -12.28 -14.08
N ALA A 14 -21.45 -12.10 -15.29
CA ALA A 14 -20.75 -11.45 -16.39
C ALA A 14 -20.73 -9.91 -16.26
N LEU A 15 -21.65 -9.33 -15.49
CA LEU A 15 -21.72 -7.88 -15.21
C LEU A 15 -21.03 -7.51 -13.90
N LEU A 16 -21.07 -8.37 -12.90
CA LEU A 16 -20.37 -8.27 -11.61
C LEU A 16 -18.95 -8.82 -11.70
N GLY A 17 -18.34 -8.67 -12.90
CA GLY A 17 -17.02 -9.18 -13.25
C GLY A 17 -16.09 -9.10 -12.06
N ASP A 18 -15.63 -10.28 -11.65
CA ASP A 18 -14.70 -10.54 -10.56
C ASP A 18 -14.45 -9.33 -9.67
N LEU A 19 -15.42 -9.02 -8.80
CA LEU A 19 -15.18 -8.19 -7.62
C LEU A 19 -14.35 -8.96 -6.59
N SER A 20 -13.42 -9.81 -7.02
CA SER A 20 -12.13 -9.90 -6.36
C SER A 20 -11.56 -8.49 -6.43
N ASN A 21 -11.97 -7.66 -5.47
CA ASN A 21 -11.13 -6.60 -4.97
C ASN A 21 -9.77 -7.29 -4.80
N PRO A 22 -8.76 -7.04 -5.69
CA PRO A 22 -7.48 -7.64 -5.46
C PRO A 22 -7.11 -7.07 -4.12
N GLU A 23 -7.11 -7.90 -3.09
CA GLU A 23 -6.71 -7.50 -1.77
C GLU A 23 -5.35 -6.87 -1.99
N LYS A 24 -5.31 -5.52 -1.99
CA LYS A 24 -4.06 -4.79 -2.15
C LYS A 24 -3.23 -5.40 -1.04
N PRO A 25 -2.15 -6.12 -1.37
CA PRO A 25 -1.43 -6.90 -0.39
C PRO A 25 -1.12 -5.95 0.76
N GLN A 26 -1.74 -6.19 1.92
CA GLN A 26 -1.47 -5.41 3.10
C GLN A 26 0.01 -5.65 3.39
N GLY A 27 0.86 -4.67 3.07
CA GLY A 27 2.29 -4.74 3.28
C GLY A 27 3.16 -5.11 2.06
N SER A 28 2.77 -4.83 0.82
CA SER A 28 3.77 -4.82 -0.25
C SER A 28 4.73 -3.63 -0.10
N ILE A 29 6.03 -3.92 -0.01
CA ILE A 29 7.08 -2.90 -0.07
C ILE A 29 7.03 -2.29 -1.48
N GLN A 30 6.94 -0.97 -1.55
CA GLN A 30 6.90 -0.24 -2.82
C GLN A 30 8.02 0.79 -2.87
N VAL A 31 8.58 0.99 -4.06
CA VAL A 31 9.51 2.09 -4.33
C VAL A 31 8.69 3.30 -4.75
N LEU A 32 8.82 4.40 -4.00
CA LEU A 32 8.10 5.64 -4.23
C LEU A 32 9.08 6.81 -4.30
N PRO A 33 8.88 7.80 -5.21
CA PRO A 33 9.59 9.06 -5.15
C PRO A 33 9.42 9.75 -3.80
N ILE A 34 10.52 10.28 -3.24
CA ILE A 34 10.53 10.92 -1.92
C ILE A 34 9.62 12.16 -1.85
N GLU A 35 9.36 12.81 -2.99
CA GLU A 35 8.52 14.00 -3.11
C GLU A 35 7.06 13.73 -2.77
N PHE A 36 6.63 12.47 -2.83
CA PHE A 36 5.29 12.05 -2.42
C PHE A 36 5.19 11.70 -0.94
N LEU A 37 6.30 11.75 -0.19
CA LEU A 37 6.33 11.47 1.25
C LEU A 37 6.13 12.75 2.05
N GLN A 38 5.30 12.66 3.10
CA GLN A 38 5.08 13.72 4.07
C GLN A 38 5.08 13.15 5.48
N ARG A 39 5.38 14.00 6.46
CA ARG A 39 5.28 13.62 7.88
C ARG A 39 3.84 13.19 8.23
N GLY A 40 3.72 12.15 9.05
CA GLY A 40 2.44 11.71 9.57
C GLY A 40 1.77 12.78 10.44
N LYS A 41 0.44 12.90 10.36
CA LYS A 41 -0.36 13.87 11.13
C LYS A 41 -0.14 13.76 12.65
N TYR A 42 0.12 12.55 13.13
CA TYR A 42 0.22 12.23 14.55
C TYR A 42 1.64 11.84 14.97
N GLN A 43 2.67 12.40 14.33
CA GLN A 43 4.07 12.10 14.67
C GLN A 43 4.40 12.60 16.09
N PRO A 44 4.58 11.70 17.09
CA PRO A 44 4.76 12.12 18.48
C PRO A 44 6.18 12.62 18.76
N ARG A 45 7.16 12.12 18.00
CA ARG A 45 8.55 12.60 18.05
C ARG A 45 8.67 13.85 17.19
N GLN A 46 8.79 15.01 17.82
CA GLN A 46 8.97 16.30 17.15
C GLN A 46 10.43 16.74 17.11
N ASP A 47 11.18 16.44 18.18
CA ASP A 47 12.60 16.78 18.28
C ASP A 47 13.49 15.59 17.92
N MET A 48 14.53 15.87 17.13
CA MET A 48 15.57 14.92 16.76
C MET A 48 16.93 15.54 17.05
N ASP A 49 17.84 14.72 17.55
CA ASP A 49 19.21 15.13 17.80
C ASP A 49 19.94 15.34 16.45
N PRO A 50 20.46 16.56 16.17
CA PRO A 50 21.08 16.86 14.89
C PRO A 50 22.33 16.02 14.62
N ALA A 51 23.09 15.64 15.65
CA ALA A 51 24.26 14.80 15.47
C ALA A 51 23.86 13.38 15.01
N LYS A 52 22.85 12.80 15.64
CA LYS A 52 22.32 11.48 15.26
C LYS A 52 21.68 11.47 13.88
N LEU A 53 21.02 12.57 13.49
CA LEU A 53 20.50 12.72 12.12
C LEU A 53 21.61 12.72 11.08
N GLN A 54 22.73 13.40 11.37
CA GLN A 54 23.89 13.42 10.48
C GLN A 54 24.51 12.04 10.34
N GLU A 55 24.71 11.33 11.46
CA GLU A 55 25.19 9.94 11.45
C GLU A 55 24.29 9.01 10.62
N LEU A 56 22.96 9.15 10.77
CA LEU A 56 22.01 8.37 9.99
C LEU A 56 22.10 8.68 8.48
N ALA A 57 22.21 9.96 8.12
CA ALA A 57 22.33 10.36 6.73
C ALA A 57 23.61 9.79 6.08
N ASP A 58 24.72 9.81 6.79
CA ASP A 58 25.99 9.28 6.28
C ASP A 58 25.96 7.75 6.19
N SER A 59 25.28 7.06 7.11
CA SER A 59 24.99 5.62 7.00
C SER A 59 24.14 5.29 5.77
N ILE A 60 23.05 6.03 5.55
CA ILE A 60 22.17 5.84 4.37
C ILE A 60 22.93 6.10 3.06
N LYS A 61 23.85 7.08 3.01
CA LYS A 61 24.69 7.31 1.82
C LYS A 61 25.63 6.13 1.54
N ALA A 62 26.20 5.53 2.58
CA ALA A 62 27.18 4.45 2.44
C ALA A 62 26.53 3.09 2.12
N GLN A 63 25.38 2.79 2.73
CA GLN A 63 24.76 1.45 2.69
C GLN A 63 23.37 1.44 2.05
N GLY A 64 22.78 2.60 1.78
CA GLY A 64 21.40 2.73 1.37
C GLY A 64 20.43 2.63 2.55
N VAL A 65 19.13 2.66 2.25
CA VAL A 65 18.06 2.50 3.24
C VAL A 65 17.87 1.01 3.51
N ILE A 66 18.24 0.56 4.71
CA ILE A 66 18.16 -0.86 5.10
C ILE A 66 16.73 -1.25 5.47
N GLN A 67 15.99 -0.35 6.11
CA GLN A 67 14.62 -0.60 6.57
C GLN A 67 13.62 0.27 5.81
N PRO A 68 12.58 -0.31 5.21
CA PRO A 68 11.48 0.45 4.61
C PRO A 68 10.79 1.35 5.63
N VAL A 69 10.32 2.52 5.17
CA VAL A 69 9.56 3.47 5.99
C VAL A 69 8.08 3.03 6.05
N VAL A 70 7.45 3.23 7.21
CA VAL A 70 6.04 2.89 7.51
C VAL A 70 5.18 4.11 7.81
#